data_AF-A0A5E7UDP8-F1
#
_entry.id   AF-A0A5E7UDP8-F1
#
_cell.length_a   1.000
_cell.length_b   1.000
_cell.length_c   1.000
_cell.angle_alpha   90.00
_cell.angle_beta   90.00
_cell.angle_gamma   90.00
#
_symmetry.space_group_name_H-M   'P 1'
#
loop_
_entity.id
_entity.type
_entity.pdbx_description
1 polymer ?
#
loop_
_entity_poly.entity_id
_entity_poly.type
_entity_poly.pdbx_seq_one_letter_code
_entity_poly.pdbx_strand_id
1 'polypeptide(L)'
;MLNRKDHYRVYREETPNEIRARMQVDQKEWTDNSYHSAVLRSPENHRWVTAMDIAIGQARCLDDPVMREVLVAVADWKMDDERFDKVMKMEGWSRLSAGTKALVEASYLYYDQGKFPATELVSLTPPQLVVASLGKGVTP
;
A
#
# COMPACT_ATOMS: atom_id res chain seq x y z
N MET A 1 -26.12 -11.84 -59.66
CA MET A 1 -25.43 -10.81 -58.86
C MET A 1 -25.58 -11.18 -57.39
N LEU A 2 -24.56 -11.78 -56.76
CA LEU A 2 -24.59 -12.10 -55.33
C LEU A 2 -24.09 -10.89 -54.53
N ASN A 3 -25.00 -10.18 -53.88
CA ASN A 3 -24.66 -9.11 -52.95
C ASN A 3 -24.47 -9.71 -51.55
N ARG A 4 -23.35 -10.43 -51.34
CA ARG A 4 -23.02 -11.01 -50.03
C ARG A 4 -22.29 -9.93 -49.22
N LYS A 5 -22.99 -9.32 -48.25
CA LYS A 5 -22.37 -8.44 -47.27
C LYS A 5 -21.61 -9.31 -46.29
N ASP A 6 -20.30 -9.38 -46.43
CA ASP A 6 -19.45 -10.04 -45.45
C ASP A 6 -19.39 -9.19 -44.18
N HIS A 7 -19.84 -9.76 -43.06
CA HIS A 7 -19.78 -9.11 -41.76
C HIS A 7 -18.47 -9.50 -41.07
N TYR A 8 -17.58 -8.52 -40.89
CA TYR A 8 -16.34 -8.71 -40.15
C TYR A 8 -16.53 -8.24 -38.71
N ARG A 9 -16.16 -9.08 -37.74
CA ARG A 9 -16.07 -8.70 -36.33
C ARG A 9 -14.62 -8.40 -36.01
N VAL A 10 -14.31 -7.11 -35.92
CA VAL A 10 -12.96 -6.63 -35.58
C VAL A 10 -12.86 -6.46 -34.08
N TYR A 11 -11.89 -7.11 -33.47
CA TYR A 11 -11.52 -6.90 -32.07
C TYR A 11 -10.27 -6.02 -32.04
N ARG A 12 -10.30 -4.98 -31.21
CA ARG A 12 -9.13 -4.16 -30.90
C ARG A 12 -9.06 -3.94 -29.40
N GLU A 13 -7.85 -3.76 -28.88
CA GLU A 13 -7.64 -3.31 -27.51
C GLU A 13 -8.11 -1.86 -27.37
N GLU A 14 -8.73 -1.55 -26.22
CA GLU A 14 -9.10 -0.19 -25.88
C GLU A 14 -7.84 0.63 -25.54
N THR A 15 -7.79 1.88 -26.00
CA THR A 15 -6.72 2.80 -25.58
C THR A 15 -6.90 3.20 -24.11
N PRO A 16 -5.83 3.64 -23.40
CA PRO A 16 -5.96 4.07 -22.01
C PRO A 16 -7.03 5.15 -21.76
N ASN A 17 -7.27 6.06 -22.71
CA ASN A 17 -8.30 7.09 -22.60
C ASN A 17 -9.72 6.50 -22.77
N GLU A 18 -9.91 5.54 -23.66
CA GLU A 18 -11.17 4.83 -23.86
C GLU A 18 -11.52 3.98 -22.64
N ILE A 19 -10.54 3.27 -22.07
CA ILE A 19 -10.69 2.53 -20.82
C ILE A 19 -11.09 3.48 -19.69
N ARG A 20 -10.41 4.63 -19.56
CA ARG A 20 -10.74 5.63 -18.52
C ARG A 20 -12.18 6.14 -18.67
N ALA A 21 -12.62 6.44 -19.89
CA ALA A 21 -13.98 6.91 -20.15
C ALA A 21 -15.04 5.82 -19.87
N ARG A 22 -14.77 4.56 -20.23
CA ARG A 22 -15.65 3.42 -19.96
C ARG A 22 -15.74 3.10 -18.48
N MET A 23 -14.59 2.93 -17.81
CA MET A 23 -14.50 2.72 -16.37
C MET A 23 -15.19 3.86 -15.63
N GLN A 24 -15.26 5.06 -16.21
CA GLN A 24 -15.93 6.18 -15.59
C GLN A 24 -17.44 5.99 -15.40
N VAL A 25 -18.09 5.23 -16.29
CA VAL A 25 -19.55 5.12 -16.39
C VAL A 25 -20.06 3.70 -16.14
N ASP A 26 -19.21 2.69 -16.30
CA ASP A 26 -19.60 1.28 -16.17
C ASP A 26 -19.60 0.83 -14.70
N GLN A 27 -20.79 0.73 -14.12
CA GLN A 27 -20.98 0.36 -12.72
C GLN A 27 -20.48 -1.05 -12.37
N LYS A 28 -20.26 -1.93 -13.36
CA LYS A 28 -19.66 -3.27 -13.13
C LYS A 28 -18.16 -3.21 -12.88
N GLU A 29 -17.50 -2.16 -13.36
CA GLU A 29 -16.07 -1.90 -13.14
C GLU A 29 -15.84 -1.13 -11.82
N TRP A 30 -16.92 -0.73 -11.14
CA TRP A 30 -16.85 0.01 -9.88
C TRP A 30 -16.78 -1.01 -8.74
N THR A 31 -15.58 -1.46 -8.44
CA THR A 31 -15.33 -2.15 -7.18
C THR A 31 -15.22 -1.12 -6.06
N ASP A 32 -15.78 -1.44 -4.89
CA ASP A 32 -15.70 -0.57 -3.72
C ASP A 32 -14.26 -0.32 -3.26
N ASN A 33 -13.33 -1.20 -3.67
CA ASN A 33 -11.92 -1.15 -3.34
C ASN A 33 -11.02 -1.13 -4.59
N SER A 34 -11.10 -0.04 -5.35
CA SER A 34 -10.20 0.17 -6.49
C SER A 34 -8.83 0.63 -6.00
N TYR A 35 -7.83 -0.26 -6.10
CA TYR A 35 -6.40 0.03 -5.86
C TYR A 35 -5.68 0.58 -7.09
N HIS A 36 -6.41 0.87 -8.17
CA HIS A 36 -5.83 1.45 -9.37
C HIS A 36 -5.50 2.91 -9.10
N SER A 37 -4.26 3.16 -8.66
CA SER A 37 -3.69 4.48 -8.37
C SER A 37 -3.83 5.50 -9.51
N ALA A 38 -4.01 5.03 -10.76
CA ALA A 38 -4.22 5.88 -11.94
C ALA A 38 -5.66 6.41 -12.10
N VAL A 39 -6.61 5.94 -11.28
CA VAL A 39 -8.02 6.35 -11.32
C VAL A 39 -8.46 6.70 -9.91
N LEU A 40 -8.48 8.01 -9.60
CA LEU A 40 -8.83 8.56 -8.28
C LEU A 40 -10.34 8.38 -7.98
N ARG A 41 -10.75 7.14 -7.66
CA ARG A 41 -12.17 6.77 -7.46
C ARG A 41 -12.52 6.26 -6.08
N SER A 42 -11.54 5.93 -5.25
CA SER A 42 -11.76 5.62 -3.83
C SER A 42 -11.27 6.81 -3.00
N PRO A 43 -12.18 7.68 -2.49
CA PRO A 43 -11.81 8.77 -1.60
C PRO A 43 -11.09 8.28 -0.35
N GLU A 44 -11.36 7.07 0.11
CA GLU A 44 -10.70 6.49 1.28
C GLU A 44 -9.26 6.04 0.97
N ASN A 45 -9.04 5.35 -0.15
CA ASN A 45 -7.68 5.04 -0.61
C ASN A 45 -6.88 6.33 -0.84
N HIS A 46 -7.52 7.35 -1.43
CA HIS A 46 -6.89 8.67 -1.58
C HIS A 46 -6.63 9.32 -0.23
N ARG A 47 -7.53 9.23 0.76
CA ARG A 47 -7.31 9.76 2.11
C ARG A 47 -6.14 9.09 2.79
N TRP A 48 -5.96 7.78 2.65
CA TRP A 48 -4.84 7.06 3.28
C TRP A 48 -3.52 7.35 2.58
N VAL A 49 -3.51 7.40 1.24
CA VAL A 49 -2.33 7.82 0.46
C VAL A 49 -1.97 9.27 0.77
N THR A 50 -2.95 10.19 0.81
CA THR A 50 -2.72 11.58 1.19
C THR A 50 -2.35 11.72 2.68
N ALA A 51 -2.90 10.91 3.59
CA ALA A 51 -2.50 10.93 4.99
C ALA A 51 -1.06 10.43 5.14
N MET A 52 -0.66 9.41 4.38
CA MET A 52 0.72 8.95 4.28
C MET A 52 1.60 10.07 3.70
N ASP A 53 1.21 10.71 2.59
CA ASP A 53 1.96 11.79 1.96
C ASP A 53 2.05 13.05 2.84
N ILE A 54 1.02 13.35 3.66
CA ILE A 54 1.04 14.46 4.62
C ILE A 54 1.90 14.08 5.84
N ALA A 55 1.82 12.84 6.33
CA ALA A 55 2.65 12.36 7.43
C ALA A 55 4.13 12.28 7.04
N ILE A 56 4.43 11.80 5.83
CA ILE A 56 5.76 11.84 5.20
C ILE A 56 6.14 13.29 4.89
N GLY A 57 5.25 14.10 4.34
CA GLY A 57 5.51 15.48 3.93
C GLY A 57 5.72 16.47 5.08
N GLN A 58 5.23 16.14 6.28
CA GLN A 58 5.61 16.85 7.51
C GLN A 58 6.85 16.27 8.18
N ALA A 59 7.23 15.01 7.87
CA ALA A 59 8.50 14.35 8.22
C ALA A 59 9.08 14.68 9.62
N ARG A 60 8.26 15.00 10.62
CA ARG A 60 8.78 15.45 11.93
C ARG A 60 9.61 14.36 12.62
N CYS A 61 9.38 13.10 12.28
CA CYS A 61 10.20 11.97 12.70
C CYS A 61 11.58 11.92 12.01
N LEU A 62 11.75 12.55 10.85
CA LEU A 62 13.02 12.73 10.14
C LEU A 62 13.77 14.01 10.56
N ASP A 63 13.08 14.97 11.20
CA ASP A 63 13.72 16.15 11.80
C ASP A 63 14.59 15.77 13.02
N ASP A 64 14.23 14.70 13.72
CA ASP A 64 15.05 14.08 14.76
C ASP A 64 16.09 13.15 14.09
N PRO A 65 17.39 13.52 14.06
CA PRO A 65 18.41 12.75 13.34
C PRO A 65 18.57 11.32 13.88
N VAL A 66 18.36 11.12 15.18
CA VAL A 66 18.49 9.80 15.84
C VAL A 66 17.34 8.88 15.41
N MET A 67 16.11 9.40 15.35
CA MET A 67 14.96 8.63 14.85
C MET A 67 15.02 8.42 13.34
N ARG A 68 15.49 9.42 12.59
CA ARG A 68 15.66 9.31 11.15
C ARG A 68 16.57 8.14 10.78
N GLU A 69 17.72 8.03 11.43
CA GLU A 69 18.71 6.99 11.11
C GLU A 69 18.14 5.58 11.30
N VAL A 70 17.47 5.32 12.42
CA VAL A 70 16.86 4.01 12.65
C VAL A 70 15.70 3.75 11.68
N LEU A 71 14.84 4.74 11.40
CA LEU A 71 13.71 4.56 10.49
C LEU A 71 14.16 4.31 9.04
N VAL A 72 15.21 5.01 8.59
CA VAL A 72 15.82 4.79 7.28
C VAL A 72 16.45 3.39 7.19
N ALA A 73 17.14 2.96 8.24
CA ALA A 73 17.74 1.63 8.27
C ALA A 73 16.68 0.51 8.28
N VAL A 74 15.57 0.69 9.01
CA VAL A 74 14.43 -0.24 9.01
C VAL A 74 13.67 -0.26 7.69
N ALA A 75 13.60 0.89 6.98
CA ALA A 75 12.92 0.98 5.69
C ALA A 75 13.56 0.09 4.61
N ASP A 76 14.87 -0.16 4.68
CA ASP A 76 15.53 -1.24 3.93
C ASP A 76 15.29 -2.58 4.64
N TRP A 77 14.03 -3.01 4.65
CA TRP A 77 13.54 -4.18 5.40
C TRP A 77 14.22 -5.51 5.03
N LYS A 78 14.97 -5.55 3.91
CA LYS A 78 15.72 -6.70 3.41
C LYS A 78 17.07 -6.82 4.11
N MET A 79 17.03 -7.00 5.42
CA MET A 79 18.21 -7.12 6.27
C MET A 79 18.67 -8.58 6.34
N ASP A 80 19.98 -8.77 6.41
CA ASP A 80 20.62 -9.99 6.90
C ASP A 80 20.95 -9.82 8.39
N ASP A 81 21.45 -10.89 9.03
CA ASP A 81 21.82 -10.89 10.46
C ASP A 81 22.77 -9.72 10.81
N GLU A 82 23.76 -9.45 9.96
CA GLU A 82 24.76 -8.40 10.20
C GLU A 82 24.15 -6.99 10.14
N ARG A 83 23.25 -6.72 9.20
CA ARG A 83 22.52 -5.45 9.10
C ARG A 83 21.57 -5.28 10.28
N PHE A 84 20.84 -6.34 10.64
CA PHE A 84 19.92 -6.28 11.77
C PHE A 84 20.66 -6.00 13.10
N ASP A 85 21.81 -6.62 13.31
CA ASP A 85 22.69 -6.36 14.45
C ASP A 85 23.15 -4.90 14.54
N LYS A 86 23.39 -4.25 13.40
CA LYS A 86 23.74 -2.82 13.34
C LYS A 86 22.54 -1.96 13.72
N VAL A 87 21.34 -2.29 13.22
CA VAL A 87 20.09 -1.58 13.53
C VAL A 87 19.78 -1.64 15.03
N MET A 88 19.91 -2.82 15.66
CA MET A 88 19.65 -2.99 17.09
C MET A 88 20.54 -2.12 17.99
N LYS A 89 21.74 -1.76 17.51
CA LYS A 89 22.71 -0.93 18.23
C LYS A 89 22.49 0.57 18.02
N MET A 90 21.59 0.98 17.13
CA MET A 90 21.29 2.38 16.91
C MET A 90 20.56 2.98 18.11
N GLU A 91 20.89 4.22 18.47
CA GLU A 91 20.25 4.91 19.60
C GLU A 91 18.73 5.00 19.43
N GLY A 92 18.26 5.30 18.21
CA GLY A 92 16.85 5.37 17.87
C GLY A 92 16.09 4.05 18.06
N TRP A 93 16.77 2.91 17.98
CA TRP A 93 16.14 1.60 18.20
C TRP A 93 15.52 1.50 19.58
N SER A 94 16.24 1.98 20.61
CA SER A 94 15.76 1.95 22.00
C SER A 94 14.40 2.64 22.19
N ARG A 95 14.14 3.69 21.40
CA ARG A 95 12.94 4.54 21.44
C ARG A 95 11.72 3.92 20.74
N LEU A 96 11.91 2.86 19.95
CA LEU A 96 10.81 2.14 19.31
C LEU A 96 9.99 1.34 20.33
N SER A 97 8.68 1.26 20.09
CA SER A 97 7.78 0.45 20.90
C SER A 97 8.14 -1.05 20.80
N ALA A 98 7.76 -1.84 21.81
CA ALA A 98 7.99 -3.28 21.80
C ALA A 98 7.34 -3.97 20.59
N GLY A 99 6.11 -3.57 20.23
CA GLY A 99 5.42 -4.11 19.05
C GLY A 99 6.12 -3.74 17.75
N THR A 100 6.66 -2.51 17.64
CA THR A 100 7.44 -2.10 16.47
C THR A 100 8.73 -2.91 16.34
N LYS A 101 9.48 -3.09 17.44
CA LYS A 101 10.71 -3.90 17.44
C LYS A 101 10.42 -5.33 17.01
N ALA A 102 9.37 -5.94 17.56
CA ALA A 102 8.94 -7.30 17.19
C ALA A 102 8.58 -7.40 15.70
N LEU A 103 7.89 -6.39 15.14
CA LEU A 103 7.53 -6.38 13.72
C LEU A 103 8.76 -6.26 12.81
N VAL A 104 9.73 -5.42 13.17
CA VAL A 104 10.99 -5.30 12.40
C VAL A 104 11.77 -6.60 12.45
N GLU A 105 11.92 -7.20 13.63
CA GLU A 105 12.60 -8.50 13.79
C GLU A 105 11.92 -9.60 12.97
N ALA A 106 10.59 -9.71 13.03
CA ALA A 106 9.84 -10.68 12.25
C ALA A 106 9.98 -10.46 10.73
N SER A 107 10.05 -9.20 10.28
CA SER A 107 10.27 -8.85 8.87
C SER A 107 11.65 -9.27 8.38
N TYR A 108 12.68 -9.06 9.21
CA TYR A 108 14.04 -9.51 8.95
C TYR A 108 14.11 -11.05 8.88
N LEU A 109 13.59 -11.76 9.89
CA LEU A 109 13.58 -13.23 9.92
C LEU A 109 12.80 -13.84 8.75
N TYR A 110 11.74 -13.16 8.30
CA TYR A 110 11.01 -13.57 7.11
C TYR A 110 11.87 -13.45 5.86
N TYR A 111 12.59 -12.34 5.70
CA TYR A 111 13.45 -12.12 4.53
C TYR A 111 14.65 -13.07 4.51
N ASP A 112 15.38 -13.15 5.61
CA ASP A 112 16.64 -13.91 5.69
C ASP A 112 16.40 -15.44 5.75
N GLN A 113 15.41 -15.87 6.54
CA GLN A 113 15.21 -17.30 6.87
C GLN A 113 13.90 -17.88 6.32
N GLY A 114 13.07 -17.07 5.66
CA GLY A 114 11.74 -17.50 5.19
C GLY A 114 10.74 -17.77 6.32
N LYS A 115 11.02 -17.32 7.56
CA LYS A 115 10.16 -17.57 8.73
C LYS A 115 9.00 -16.59 8.76
N PHE A 116 7.79 -17.09 8.56
CA PHE A 116 6.60 -16.24 8.57
C PHE A 116 6.36 -15.65 9.98
N PRO A 117 5.98 -14.36 10.10
CA PRO A 117 5.65 -13.75 11.38
C PRO A 117 4.52 -14.47 12.12
N ALA A 118 4.54 -14.41 13.45
CA ALA A 118 3.49 -14.98 14.28
C ALA A 118 2.14 -14.29 14.02
N THR A 119 1.04 -15.04 14.11
CA THR A 119 -0.31 -14.56 13.75
C THR A 119 -0.84 -13.47 14.67
N GLU A 120 -0.32 -13.40 15.90
CA GLU A 120 -0.60 -12.38 16.89
C GLU A 120 0.02 -11.03 16.51
N LEU A 121 1.09 -11.07 15.71
CA LEU A 121 1.80 -9.89 15.22
C LEU A 121 1.30 -9.46 13.84
N VAL A 122 1.03 -10.43 12.95
CA VAL A 122 0.50 -10.20 11.60
C VAL A 122 -0.63 -11.18 11.33
N SER A 123 -1.86 -10.67 11.23
CA SER A 123 -3.04 -11.48 10.90
C SER A 123 -2.87 -12.15 9.53
N LEU A 124 -3.08 -13.48 9.49
CA LEU A 124 -3.18 -14.24 8.23
C LEU A 124 -4.53 -14.05 7.54
N THR A 125 -5.54 -13.61 8.30
CA THR A 125 -6.83 -13.27 7.74
C THR A 125 -6.69 -11.95 7.01
N PRO A 126 -6.98 -11.90 5.69
CA PRO A 126 -7.02 -10.64 4.96
C PRO A 126 -7.98 -9.68 5.64
N PRO A 127 -7.64 -8.38 5.72
CA PRO A 127 -8.58 -7.39 6.24
C PRO A 127 -9.87 -7.43 5.43
N GLN A 128 -11.00 -7.13 6.09
CA GLN A 128 -12.26 -7.00 5.37
C GLN A 128 -12.11 -5.93 4.29
N LEU A 129 -12.69 -6.20 3.11
CA LEU A 129 -12.83 -5.19 2.07
C LEU A 129 -13.51 -3.97 2.68
N VAL A 130 -12.87 -2.81 2.56
CA VAL A 130 -13.49 -1.54 2.94
C VAL A 130 -14.55 -1.23 1.88
N VAL A 131 -15.78 -1.63 2.16
CA VAL A 131 -16.94 -1.46 1.25
C VAL A 131 -17.68 -0.14 1.50
N ALA A 132 -17.42 0.53 2.64
CA ALA A 132 -17.99 1.82 2.94
C ALA A 132 -17.11 2.60 3.92
N SER A 133 -16.84 3.87 3.62
CA SER A 133 -16.34 4.82 4.60
C SER A 133 -17.34 4.90 5.75
N LEU A 134 -16.89 4.66 6.99
CA LEU A 134 -17.68 4.94 8.19
C LEU A 134 -18.28 6.36 8.09
N GLY A 135 -19.59 6.42 8.29
CA GLY A 135 -20.45 7.49 7.80
C GLY A 135 -20.09 8.91 8.25
N LYS A 136 -20.57 9.86 7.43
CA LYS A 136 -20.64 11.32 7.63
C LYS A 136 -19.38 11.93 8.25
N GLY A 137 -18.53 12.49 7.38
CA GLY A 137 -17.59 13.52 7.80
C GLY A 137 -18.29 14.54 8.68
N VAL A 138 -17.69 14.80 9.85
CA VAL A 138 -18.07 15.91 10.71
C VAL A 138 -17.95 17.17 9.86
N THR A 139 -19.08 17.83 9.59
CA THR A 139 -19.11 19.16 8.98
C THR A 139 -18.43 20.16 9.92
N PRO A 140 -17.70 21.15 9.38
CA PRO A 140 -16.95 22.14 10.14
C PRO A 140 -17.83 22.98 11.07
#